data_AF-A0A0E0JUP5-F1
#
_entry.id   AF-A0A0E0JUP5-F1
#
_cell.length_a   1.000
_cell.length_b   1.000
_cell.length_c   1.000
_cell.angle_alpha   90.00
_cell.angle_beta   90.00
_cell.angle_gamma   90.00
#
_symmetry.space_group_name_H-M   'P 1'
#
loop_
_entity.id
_entity.type
_entity.pdbx_description
1 polymer ?
#
loop_
_entity_poly.entity_id
_entity_poly.type
_entity_poly.pdbx_seq_one_letter_code
_entity_poly.pdbx_strand_id
1 'polypeptide(L)'
;MTMKTHERAANLALAGLSLAPLVVKVNPNVNVILTACLAVYVGCYRSVKPTPPSETMSKEHAMRFPLVGSAMLLSLFLLFKFLSKDLVNAVLTAYFFILGIAALCATLLPSVKRFLPKEWNDNAIVWHAPFFHSLSVEFTKSQVVASIPGFFFCIWYAAKKHWLANNVLGISFCIQGIEMLSLGSFKTGAILLVWVVCTELKLFLSEILLLFFHHSSIKIIT
;
A
#
# COMPACT_ATOMS: atom_id res chain seq x y z
N MET A 1 -17.31 -13.17 -19.03
CA MET A 1 -17.32 -11.83 -19.66
C MET A 1 -17.79 -10.72 -18.71
N THR A 2 -18.74 -11.01 -17.81
CA THR A 2 -19.25 -10.14 -16.73
C THR A 2 -18.20 -9.70 -15.70
N MET A 3 -17.28 -10.58 -15.29
CA MET A 3 -16.25 -10.27 -14.27
C MET A 3 -15.33 -9.09 -14.62
N LYS A 4 -14.88 -8.96 -15.87
CA LYS A 4 -14.03 -7.84 -16.32
C LYS A 4 -14.77 -6.49 -16.33
N THR A 5 -16.10 -6.49 -16.36
CA THR A 5 -16.91 -5.27 -16.39
C THR A 5 -17.03 -4.64 -15.00
N HIS A 6 -17.14 -5.44 -13.94
CA HIS A 6 -17.22 -4.95 -12.56
C HIS A 6 -15.92 -4.28 -12.07
N GLU A 7 -14.78 -4.89 -12.36
CA GLU A 7 -13.46 -4.30 -12.06
C GLU A 7 -13.28 -2.93 -12.76
N ARG A 8 -13.73 -2.83 -14.02
CA ARG A 8 -13.68 -1.59 -14.79
C ARG A 8 -14.58 -0.51 -14.21
N ALA A 9 -15.80 -0.87 -13.83
CA ALA A 9 -16.72 0.05 -13.17
C ALA A 9 -16.14 0.55 -11.83
N ALA A 10 -15.51 -0.34 -11.04
CA ALA A 10 -14.88 0.01 -9.77
C ALA A 10 -13.66 0.93 -9.95
N ASN A 11 -12.78 0.63 -10.91
CA ASN A 11 -11.62 1.49 -11.22
C ASN A 11 -12.05 2.87 -11.76
N LEU A 12 -13.09 2.93 -12.60
CA LEU A 12 -13.65 4.19 -13.09
C LEU A 12 -14.34 4.99 -11.97
N ALA A 13 -15.08 4.32 -11.09
CA ALA A 13 -15.69 4.95 -9.92
C ALA A 13 -14.63 5.51 -8.96
N LEU A 14 -13.53 4.77 -8.74
CA LEU A 14 -12.41 5.20 -7.91
C LEU A 14 -11.68 6.42 -8.50
N ALA A 15 -11.43 6.41 -9.82
CA ALA A 15 -10.88 7.57 -10.53
C ALA A 15 -11.84 8.78 -10.51
N GLY A 16 -13.13 8.56 -10.74
CA GLY A 16 -14.13 9.63 -10.70
C GLY A 16 -14.26 10.26 -9.31
N LEU A 17 -14.29 9.43 -8.26
CA LEU A 17 -14.44 9.88 -6.88
C LEU A 17 -13.18 10.57 -6.35
N SER A 18 -11.99 10.10 -6.74
CA SER A 18 -10.73 10.78 -6.40
C SER A 18 -10.59 12.15 -7.07
N LEU A 19 -11.14 12.33 -8.27
CA LEU A 19 -11.14 13.61 -9.00
C LEU A 19 -12.33 14.52 -8.69
N ALA A 20 -13.46 13.98 -8.20
CA ALA A 20 -14.67 14.72 -7.83
C ALA A 20 -14.42 15.98 -6.96
N PRO A 21 -13.60 15.93 -5.89
CA PRO A 21 -13.26 17.12 -5.10
C PRO A 21 -12.54 18.25 -5.86
N LEU A 22 -12.05 18.03 -7.09
CA LEU A 22 -11.46 19.09 -7.93
C LEU A 22 -12.52 19.94 -8.64
N VAL A 23 -13.71 19.38 -8.88
CA VAL A 23 -14.77 20.01 -9.69
C VAL A 23 -15.96 20.42 -8.81
N VAL A 24 -16.24 19.66 -7.77
CA VAL A 24 -17.38 19.85 -6.87
C VAL A 24 -16.91 19.93 -5.42
N LYS A 25 -17.51 20.82 -4.63
CA LYS A 25 -17.32 20.85 -3.17
C LYS A 25 -17.98 19.61 -2.55
N VAL A 26 -17.23 18.52 -2.47
CA VAL A 26 -17.64 17.29 -1.77
C VAL A 26 -17.16 17.35 -0.33
N ASN A 27 -17.96 16.82 0.60
CA ASN A 27 -17.52 16.66 1.99
C ASN A 27 -16.27 15.75 2.04
N PRO A 28 -15.12 16.24 2.54
CA PRO A 28 -13.88 15.47 2.56
C PRO A 28 -13.98 14.14 3.30
N ASN A 29 -14.73 14.09 4.40
CA ASN A 29 -14.88 12.88 5.22
C ASN A 29 -15.58 11.77 4.44
N VAL A 30 -16.67 12.13 3.75
CA VAL A 30 -17.43 11.19 2.92
C VAL A 30 -16.59 10.69 1.76
N ASN A 31 -15.85 11.60 1.11
CA ASN A 31 -15.00 11.24 -0.02
C ASN A 31 -13.89 10.26 0.38
N VAL A 32 -13.20 10.51 1.50
CA VAL A 32 -12.13 9.63 1.99
C VAL A 32 -12.67 8.24 2.35
N ILE A 33 -13.83 8.16 3.02
CA ILE A 33 -14.45 6.87 3.36
C ILE A 33 -14.80 6.09 2.08
N LEU A 34 -15.47 6.73 1.13
CA LEU A 34 -15.90 6.07 -0.10
C LEU A 34 -14.70 5.64 -0.97
N THR A 35 -13.67 6.49 -1.10
CA THR A 35 -12.45 6.15 -1.84
C THR A 35 -11.69 5.01 -1.17
N ALA A 36 -11.60 4.98 0.16
CA ALA A 36 -10.98 3.88 0.90
C ALA A 36 -11.74 2.56 0.69
N CYS A 37 -13.07 2.56 0.81
CA CYS A 37 -13.89 1.36 0.58
C CYS A 37 -13.72 0.81 -0.84
N LEU A 38 -13.71 1.69 -1.86
CA LEU A 38 -13.50 1.29 -3.24
C LEU A 38 -12.07 0.79 -3.49
N ALA A 39 -11.06 1.42 -2.90
CA ALA A 39 -9.67 0.96 -3.01
C ALA A 39 -9.49 -0.44 -2.41
N VAL A 40 -10.12 -0.71 -1.26
CA VAL A 40 -10.13 -2.04 -0.64
C VAL A 40 -10.83 -3.06 -1.53
N TYR A 41 -12.00 -2.71 -2.08
CA TYR A 41 -12.74 -3.59 -2.99
C TYR A 41 -11.91 -3.96 -4.24
N VAL A 42 -11.30 -2.96 -4.89
CA VAL A 42 -10.43 -3.17 -6.06
C VAL A 42 -9.20 -4.02 -5.70
N GLY A 43 -8.55 -3.74 -4.57
CA GLY A 43 -7.41 -4.51 -4.07
C GLY A 43 -7.76 -5.98 -3.83
N CYS A 44 -8.87 -6.24 -3.12
CA CYS A 44 -9.36 -7.59 -2.87
C CYS A 44 -9.64 -8.34 -4.18
N TYR A 45 -10.25 -7.67 -5.15
CA TYR A 45 -10.55 -8.28 -6.44
C TYR A 45 -9.28 -8.65 -7.22
N ARG A 46 -8.26 -7.77 -7.23
CA ARG A 46 -6.97 -8.01 -7.87
C ARG A 46 -6.12 -9.08 -7.16
N SER A 47 -6.30 -9.23 -5.85
CA SER A 47 -5.62 -10.26 -5.05
C SER A 47 -6.04 -11.68 -5.42
N VAL A 48 -7.25 -11.88 -5.96
CA VAL A 48 -7.75 -13.24 -6.30
C VAL A 48 -7.12 -13.69 -7.62
N LYS A 49 -6.04 -14.49 -7.53
CA LYS A 49 -5.38 -15.10 -8.69
C LYS A 49 -6.03 -16.46 -9.02
N PRO A 50 -6.23 -16.80 -10.31
CA PRO A 50 -6.93 -18.03 -10.72
C PRO A 50 -6.13 -19.32 -10.47
N THR A 51 -4.81 -19.22 -10.26
CA THR A 51 -3.97 -20.35 -9.87
C THR A 51 -3.88 -20.45 -8.35
N PRO A 52 -4.15 -21.61 -7.73
CA PRO A 52 -3.94 -21.78 -6.30
C PRO A 52 -2.45 -21.51 -5.98
N PRO A 53 -2.14 -20.67 -4.98
CA PRO A 53 -0.75 -20.39 -4.60
C PRO A 53 -0.11 -21.68 -4.08
N SER A 54 1.02 -22.10 -4.67
CA SER A 54 1.76 -23.29 -4.20
C SER A 54 2.35 -23.10 -2.80
N GLU A 55 2.54 -21.85 -2.38
CA GLU A 55 3.05 -21.47 -1.07
C GLU A 55 1.91 -20.82 -0.27
N THR A 56 1.11 -21.64 0.40
CA THR A 56 0.20 -21.13 1.43
C THR A 56 1.05 -20.78 2.65
N MET A 57 1.17 -19.48 2.97
CA MET A 57 1.85 -19.00 4.18
C MET A 57 1.47 -19.86 5.40
N SER A 58 2.43 -20.68 5.86
CA SER A 58 2.27 -21.51 7.05
C SER A 58 1.96 -20.63 8.27
N LYS A 59 1.16 -21.15 9.21
CA LYS A 59 0.76 -20.45 10.45
C LYS A 59 1.95 -19.89 11.23
N GLU A 60 3.11 -20.53 11.12
CA GLU A 60 4.34 -20.10 11.77
C GLU A 60 4.87 -18.77 11.21
N HIS A 61 4.81 -18.55 9.90
CA HIS A 61 5.24 -17.29 9.27
C HIS A 61 4.26 -16.16 9.56
N ALA A 62 2.96 -16.47 9.64
CA ALA A 62 1.93 -15.50 10.00
C ALA A 62 2.13 -14.95 11.43
N MET A 63 2.61 -15.76 12.37
CA MET A 63 2.89 -15.30 13.74
C MET A 63 4.11 -14.38 13.87
N ARG A 64 5.00 -14.32 12.86
CA ARG A 64 6.15 -13.39 12.86
C ARG A 64 5.78 -12.00 12.34
N PHE A 65 4.69 -11.91 11.56
CA PHE A 65 4.19 -10.67 10.98
C PHE A 65 4.01 -9.53 12.00
N PRO A 66 3.43 -9.76 13.19
CA PRO A 66 3.22 -8.72 14.19
C PRO A 66 4.50 -8.29 14.91
N LEU A 67 5.43 -9.22 15.16
CA LEU A 67 6.72 -8.90 15.77
C LEU A 67 7.53 -7.96 14.85
N VAL A 68 7.51 -8.25 13.55
CA VAL A 68 8.12 -7.38 12.53
C VAL A 68 7.41 -6.02 12.47
N GLY A 69 6.08 -6.00 12.58
CA GLY A 69 5.31 -4.76 12.67
C GLY A 69 5.69 -3.89 13.87
N SER A 70 5.75 -4.46 15.08
CA SER A 70 6.18 -3.74 16.28
C SER A 70 7.62 -3.25 16.18
N ALA A 71 8.53 -4.06 15.63
CA ALA A 71 9.91 -3.65 15.38
C ALA A 71 9.99 -2.49 14.38
N MET A 72 9.23 -2.54 13.29
CA MET A 72 9.15 -1.47 12.29
C MET A 72 8.64 -0.16 12.91
N LEU A 73 7.59 -0.21 13.72
CA LEU A 73 7.04 0.98 14.40
C LEU A 73 8.06 1.57 15.38
N LEU A 74 8.76 0.74 16.16
CA LEU A 74 9.83 1.18 17.04
C LEU A 74 10.98 1.83 16.24
N SER A 75 11.42 1.22 15.14
CA SER A 75 12.44 1.80 14.27
C SER A 75 12.01 3.14 13.69
N LEU A 76 10.76 3.27 13.26
CA LEU A 76 10.22 4.52 12.73
C LEU A 76 10.13 5.60 13.83
N PHE A 77 9.75 5.24 15.05
CA PHE A 77 9.77 6.14 16.20
C PHE A 77 11.18 6.66 16.51
N LEU A 78 12.19 5.77 16.53
CA LEU A 78 13.58 6.18 16.73
C LEU A 78 14.06 7.08 15.59
N LEU A 79 13.67 6.79 14.35
CA LEU A 79 13.99 7.62 13.19
C LEU A 79 13.44 9.04 13.36
N PHE A 80 12.18 9.20 13.79
CA PHE A 80 11.61 10.52 14.07
C PHE A 80 12.24 11.22 15.29
N LYS A 81 12.73 10.45 16.27
CA LYS A 81 13.36 11.00 17.48
C LYS A 81 14.78 11.49 17.24
N PHE A 82 15.56 10.81 16.39
CA PHE A 82 16.97 11.10 16.18
C PHE A 82 17.28 11.91 14.93
N LEU A 83 16.40 11.94 13.92
CA LEU A 83 16.59 12.75 12.71
C LEU A 83 15.86 14.10 12.82
N SER A 84 16.44 15.13 12.21
CA SER A 84 15.79 16.43 12.05
C SER A 84 14.57 16.34 11.12
N LYS A 85 13.58 17.19 11.36
CA LYS A 85 12.31 17.22 10.59
C LYS A 85 12.51 17.30 9.08
N ASP A 86 13.53 18.04 8.63
CA ASP A 86 13.84 18.22 7.21
C ASP A 86 14.41 16.94 6.59
N LEU A 87 15.29 16.24 7.31
CA LEU A 87 15.85 14.98 6.85
C LEU A 87 14.78 13.89 6.78
N VAL A 88 13.91 13.83 7.78
CA VAL A 88 12.74 12.92 7.79
C VAL A 88 11.84 13.17 6.58
N ASN A 89 11.46 14.42 6.32
CA ASN A 89 10.59 14.79 5.20
C ASN A 89 11.27 14.46 3.85
N ALA A 90 12.58 14.69 3.74
CA ALA A 90 13.35 14.34 2.55
C ALA A 90 13.38 12.82 2.32
N VAL A 91 13.70 12.03 3.35
CA VAL A 91 13.74 10.56 3.28
C VAL A 91 12.36 9.99 2.95
N LEU A 92 11.29 10.47 3.60
CA LEU A 92 9.93 10.04 3.30
C LEU A 92 9.51 10.42 1.88
N THR A 93 9.87 11.62 1.41
CA THR A 93 9.58 12.03 0.02
C THR A 93 10.30 11.13 -0.97
N ALA A 94 11.58 10.82 -0.73
CA ALA A 94 12.35 9.89 -1.58
C ALA A 94 11.78 8.47 -1.56
N TYR A 95 11.38 7.99 -0.38
CA TYR A 95 10.72 6.69 -0.20
C TYR A 95 9.41 6.60 -0.98
N PHE A 96 8.52 7.58 -0.80
CA PHE A 96 7.26 7.66 -1.53
C PHE A 96 7.46 7.89 -3.03
N PHE A 97 8.55 8.53 -3.44
CA PHE A 97 8.88 8.68 -4.85
C PHE A 97 9.22 7.34 -5.49
N ILE A 98 10.19 6.60 -4.92
CA ILE A 98 10.66 5.31 -5.47
C ILE A 98 9.54 4.27 -5.44
N LEU A 99 8.94 4.05 -4.27
CA LEU A 99 7.85 3.08 -4.15
C LEU A 99 6.60 3.54 -4.89
N GLY A 100 6.37 4.85 -4.97
CA GLY A 100 5.23 5.42 -5.67
C GLY A 100 5.26 5.12 -7.16
N ILE A 101 6.43 5.20 -7.80
CA ILE A 101 6.58 4.82 -9.21
C ILE A 101 6.22 3.34 -9.38
N ALA A 102 6.72 2.46 -8.52
CA ALA A 102 6.45 1.03 -8.60
C ALA A 102 4.95 0.72 -8.39
N ALA A 103 4.35 1.28 -7.35
CA ALA A 103 2.94 1.06 -7.02
C ALA A 103 1.99 1.67 -8.08
N LEU A 104 2.29 2.87 -8.58
CA LEU A 104 1.53 3.48 -9.67
C LEU A 104 1.66 2.70 -10.97
N CYS A 105 2.89 2.28 -11.32
CA CYS A 105 3.12 1.46 -12.51
C CYS A 105 2.32 0.15 -12.42
N ALA A 106 2.43 -0.57 -11.31
CA ALA A 106 1.69 -1.81 -11.09
C ALA A 106 0.16 -1.60 -11.06
N THR A 107 -0.29 -0.43 -10.62
CA THR A 107 -1.72 -0.07 -10.62
C THR A 107 -2.24 0.32 -12.00
N LEU A 108 -1.43 1.01 -12.80
CA LEU A 108 -1.76 1.43 -14.16
C LEU A 108 -1.56 0.31 -15.19
N LEU A 109 -0.69 -0.66 -14.91
CA LEU A 109 -0.37 -1.77 -15.81
C LEU A 109 -1.61 -2.48 -16.39
N PRO A 110 -2.63 -2.91 -15.61
CA PRO A 110 -3.84 -3.53 -16.18
C PRO A 110 -4.61 -2.61 -17.13
N SER A 111 -4.54 -1.29 -16.93
CA SER A 111 -5.15 -0.30 -17.82
C SER A 111 -4.32 -0.09 -19.09
N VAL A 112 -2.99 -0.02 -18.97
CA VAL A 112 -2.06 0.22 -20.10
C VAL A 112 -1.95 -1.01 -21.00
N LYS A 113 -1.86 -2.22 -20.44
CA LYS A 113 -1.82 -3.48 -21.20
C LYS A 113 -3.00 -3.66 -22.16
N ARG A 114 -4.10 -2.97 -21.91
CA ARG A 114 -5.32 -3.01 -22.74
C ARG A 114 -5.21 -2.18 -24.03
N PHE A 115 -4.46 -1.08 -23.98
CA PHE A 115 -4.25 -0.20 -25.14
C PHE A 115 -3.02 -0.58 -25.95
N LEU A 116 -2.18 -1.46 -25.42
CA LEU A 116 -0.96 -1.94 -26.08
C LEU A 116 -1.23 -3.17 -26.98
N PRO A 117 -0.48 -3.32 -28.09
CA PRO A 117 -0.50 -4.53 -28.91
C PRO A 117 -0.13 -5.77 -28.11
N LYS A 118 -0.71 -6.93 -28.43
CA LYS A 118 -0.45 -8.20 -27.73
C LYS A 118 1.03 -8.55 -27.70
N GLU A 119 1.78 -8.24 -28.77
CA GLU A 119 3.22 -8.49 -28.84
C GLU A 119 4.03 -7.81 -27.73
N TRP A 120 3.55 -6.69 -27.17
CA TRP A 120 4.26 -5.99 -26.08
C TRP A 120 3.98 -6.60 -24.71
N ASN A 121 2.86 -7.33 -24.58
CA ASN A 121 2.47 -8.00 -23.34
C ASN A 121 3.16 -9.37 -23.16
N ASP A 122 3.47 -10.06 -24.27
CA ASP A 122 3.96 -11.45 -24.23
C ASP A 122 5.50 -11.55 -24.27
N ASN A 123 6.20 -10.49 -24.69
CA ASN A 123 7.66 -10.43 -24.66
C ASN A 123 8.18 -10.02 -23.27
N ALA A 124 8.19 -10.96 -22.33
CA ALA A 124 8.92 -10.81 -21.06
C ALA A 124 10.43 -10.84 -21.34
N ILE A 125 11.11 -9.72 -21.18
CA ILE A 125 12.57 -9.66 -21.28
C ILE A 125 13.10 -10.09 -19.91
N VAL A 126 13.50 -11.36 -19.81
CA VAL A 126 14.10 -11.90 -18.59
C VAL A 126 15.55 -11.43 -18.50
N TRP A 127 15.78 -10.33 -17.78
CA TRP A 127 17.13 -9.86 -17.50
C TRP A 127 17.72 -10.67 -16.34
N HIS A 128 18.78 -11.43 -16.62
CA HIS A 128 19.57 -12.09 -15.61
C HIS A 128 20.68 -11.15 -15.15
N ALA A 129 20.63 -10.70 -13.90
CA ALA A 129 21.72 -9.92 -13.31
C ALA A 129 22.94 -10.83 -13.10
N PRO A 130 24.14 -10.48 -13.62
CA PRO A 130 25.31 -11.36 -13.59
C PRO A 130 25.88 -11.64 -12.19
N PHE A 131 25.40 -10.96 -11.14
CA PHE A 131 25.95 -11.04 -9.77
C PHE A 131 25.03 -11.70 -8.73
N PHE A 132 23.74 -11.90 -9.03
CA PHE A 132 22.77 -12.51 -8.10
C PHE A 132 21.95 -13.59 -8.81
N HIS A 133 22.36 -14.85 -8.62
CA HIS A 133 21.82 -16.04 -9.31
C HIS A 133 20.33 -16.34 -9.02
N SER A 134 19.67 -15.58 -8.15
CA SER A 134 18.28 -15.78 -7.71
C SER A 134 17.34 -14.59 -7.96
N LEU A 135 17.81 -13.53 -8.62
CA LEU A 135 16.99 -12.35 -8.92
C LEU A 135 16.71 -12.25 -10.42
N SER A 136 15.81 -13.10 -10.93
CA SER A 136 15.28 -12.99 -12.30
C SER A 136 14.25 -11.86 -12.34
N VAL A 137 14.68 -10.66 -12.70
CA VAL A 137 13.76 -9.54 -12.87
C VAL A 137 13.19 -9.60 -14.27
N GLU A 138 11.99 -10.15 -14.39
CA GLU A 138 11.23 -10.16 -15.64
C GLU A 138 10.67 -8.76 -15.89
N PHE A 139 11.26 -8.03 -16.84
CA PHE A 139 10.73 -6.76 -17.29
C PHE A 139 9.93 -6.97 -18.58
N THR A 140 8.62 -6.80 -18.51
CA THR A 140 7.78 -6.75 -19.72
C THR A 140 7.89 -5.37 -20.35
N LYS A 141 7.93 -5.26 -21.68
CA LYS A 141 7.89 -3.96 -22.39
C LYS A 141 6.71 -3.09 -21.93
N SER A 142 5.56 -3.70 -21.64
CA SER A 142 4.39 -3.02 -21.08
C SER A 142 4.60 -2.38 -19.69
N GLN A 143 5.49 -2.92 -18.85
CA GLN A 143 5.83 -2.30 -17.55
C GLN A 143 6.68 -1.05 -17.73
N VAL A 144 7.59 -1.05 -18.71
CA VAL A 144 8.39 0.13 -19.04
C VAL A 144 7.50 1.25 -19.58
N VAL A 145 6.53 0.92 -20.44
CA VAL A 145 5.59 1.93 -20.95
C VAL A 145 4.66 2.43 -19.84
N ALA A 146 4.22 1.56 -18.94
CA ALA A 146 3.38 1.96 -17.81
C ALA A 146 4.13 2.76 -16.72
N SER A 147 5.46 2.65 -16.63
CA SER A 147 6.25 3.41 -15.66
C SER A 147 6.50 4.86 -16.08
N ILE A 148 6.47 5.17 -17.38
CA ILE A 148 6.64 6.54 -17.90
C ILE A 148 5.63 7.52 -17.29
N PRO A 149 4.30 7.30 -17.35
CA PRO A 149 3.35 8.21 -16.71
C PRO A 149 3.49 8.23 -15.18
N GLY A 150 3.83 7.10 -14.56
CA GLY A 150 4.09 7.02 -13.11
C GLY A 150 5.30 7.87 -12.68
N PHE A 151 6.35 7.90 -13.48
CA PHE A 151 7.55 8.72 -13.24
C PHE A 151 7.24 10.21 -13.30
N PHE A 152 6.56 10.67 -14.36
CA PHE A 152 6.13 12.07 -14.46
C PHE A 152 5.18 12.47 -13.34
N PHE A 153 4.27 11.59 -12.93
CA PHE A 153 3.37 11.83 -11.81
C PHE A 153 4.13 11.97 -10.47
N CYS A 154 5.13 11.12 -10.22
CA CYS A 154 5.96 11.21 -9.03
C CYS A 154 6.85 12.47 -9.01
N ILE A 155 7.33 12.94 -10.17
CA ILE A 155 8.03 14.24 -10.27
C ILE A 155 7.08 15.37 -9.89
N TRP A 156 5.85 15.36 -10.41
CA TRP A 156 4.84 16.36 -10.05
C TRP A 156 4.50 16.32 -8.55
N TYR A 157 4.38 15.13 -7.96
CA TYR A 157 4.22 14.94 -6.52
C TYR A 157 5.38 15.57 -5.74
N ALA A 158 6.63 15.28 -6.11
CA ALA A 158 7.81 15.81 -5.41
C ALA A 158 7.90 17.34 -5.48
N ALA A 159 7.53 17.93 -6.63
CA ALA A 159 7.62 19.37 -6.86
C ALA A 159 6.49 20.18 -6.21
N LYS A 160 5.24 19.69 -6.28
CA LYS A 160 4.06 20.44 -5.82
C LYS A 160 3.52 19.99 -4.47
N LYS A 161 3.88 18.78 -4.01
CA LYS A 161 3.32 18.13 -2.81
C LYS A 161 1.79 18.26 -2.75
N HIS A 162 1.15 18.13 -3.92
CA HIS A 162 -0.28 18.37 -4.06
C HIS A 162 -1.07 17.31 -3.29
N TRP A 163 -2.12 17.71 -2.58
CA TRP A 163 -2.95 16.79 -1.80
C TRP A 163 -3.52 15.63 -2.64
N LEU A 164 -3.94 15.93 -3.88
CA LEU A 164 -4.41 14.92 -4.83
C LEU A 164 -3.34 13.88 -5.15
N ALA A 165 -2.10 14.32 -5.38
CA ALA A 165 -0.99 13.43 -5.70
C ALA A 165 -0.73 12.46 -4.54
N ASN A 166 -0.76 12.96 -3.31
CA ASN A 166 -0.62 12.15 -2.11
C ASN A 166 -1.75 11.11 -1.98
N ASN A 167 -3.00 11.51 -2.25
CA ASN A 167 -4.15 10.60 -2.20
C ASN A 167 -4.07 9.50 -3.27
N VAL A 168 -3.66 9.84 -4.49
CA VAL A 168 -3.49 8.88 -5.59
C VAL A 168 -2.35 7.89 -5.30
N LEU A 169 -1.24 8.37 -4.74
CA LEU A 169 -0.16 7.50 -4.26
C LEU A 169 -0.65 6.58 -3.14
N GLY A 170 -1.37 7.12 -2.15
CA GLY A 170 -1.96 6.35 -1.06
C GLY A 170 -2.89 5.24 -1.54
N ILE A 171 -3.82 5.55 -2.45
CA ILE A 171 -4.72 4.56 -3.06
C ILE A 171 -3.93 3.47 -3.80
N SER A 172 -2.90 3.86 -4.54
CA SER A 172 -2.05 2.90 -5.28
C SER A 172 -1.28 1.98 -4.33
N PHE A 173 -0.75 2.50 -3.22
CA PHE A 173 -0.12 1.69 -2.17
C PHE A 173 -1.11 0.75 -1.49
N CYS A 174 -2.33 1.20 -1.22
CA CYS A 174 -3.36 0.36 -0.63
C CYS A 174 -3.73 -0.81 -1.56
N ILE A 175 -3.97 -0.55 -2.84
CA ILE A 175 -4.34 -1.59 -3.81
C ILE A 175 -3.19 -2.59 -3.96
N GLN A 176 -1.96 -2.12 -4.17
CA GLN A 176 -0.80 -2.99 -4.36
C GLN A 176 -0.45 -3.77 -3.08
N GLY A 177 -0.59 -3.13 -1.91
CA GLY A 177 -0.41 -3.78 -0.61
C GLY A 177 -1.38 -4.95 -0.42
N ILE A 178 -2.67 -4.74 -0.71
CA ILE A 178 -3.68 -5.80 -0.61
C ILE A 178 -3.42 -6.92 -1.63
N GLU A 179 -3.04 -6.56 -2.87
CA GLU A 179 -2.72 -7.55 -3.91
C GLU A 179 -1.54 -8.45 -3.54
N MET A 180 -0.52 -7.89 -2.86
CA MET A 180 0.63 -8.66 -2.37
C MET A 180 0.33 -9.49 -1.13
N LEU A 181 -0.64 -9.07 -0.31
CA LEU A 181 -1.08 -9.75 0.90
C LEU A 181 -2.05 -10.91 0.64
N SER A 182 -2.14 -11.45 -0.58
CA SER A 182 -3.02 -12.57 -0.91
C SER A 182 -2.74 -13.81 -0.05
N LEU A 183 -3.42 -13.93 1.10
CA LEU A 183 -3.27 -15.05 2.01
C LEU A 183 -3.95 -16.27 1.38
N GLY A 184 -3.18 -17.35 1.16
CA GLY A 184 -3.70 -18.61 0.62
C GLY A 184 -4.77 -19.29 1.49
N SER A 185 -5.04 -18.80 2.70
CA SER A 185 -6.09 -19.33 3.58
C SER A 185 -6.80 -18.25 4.39
N PHE A 186 -8.14 -18.28 4.37
CA PHE A 186 -9.00 -17.44 5.22
C PHE A 186 -8.69 -17.60 6.71
N LYS A 187 -8.33 -18.81 7.16
CA LYS A 187 -7.99 -19.08 8.57
C LYS A 187 -6.76 -18.29 9.00
N THR A 188 -5.74 -18.19 8.15
CA THR A 188 -4.53 -17.40 8.42
C THR A 188 -4.84 -15.92 8.47
N GLY A 189 -5.71 -15.42 7.58
CA GLY A 189 -6.18 -14.04 7.60
C GLY A 189 -6.94 -13.66 8.87
N ALA A 190 -7.83 -14.53 9.34
CA ALA A 190 -8.57 -14.30 10.58
C ALA A 190 -7.62 -14.26 11.80
N ILE A 191 -6.62 -15.14 11.86
CA ILE A 191 -5.62 -15.16 12.95
C ILE A 191 -4.80 -13.86 12.95
N LEU A 192 -4.36 -13.39 11.78
CA LEU A 192 -3.64 -12.12 11.66
C LEU A 192 -4.48 -10.93 12.13
N LEU A 193 -5.77 -10.90 11.77
CA LEU A 193 -6.69 -9.81 12.13
C LEU A 193 -6.96 -9.78 13.64
N VAL A 194 -7.24 -10.94 14.25
CA VAL A 194 -7.40 -11.07 15.71
C VAL A 194 -6.11 -10.65 16.42
N TRP A 195 -4.96 -11.09 15.91
CA TRP A 195 -3.68 -10.77 16.54
C TRP A 195 -3.43 -9.26 16.55
N VAL A 196 -3.52 -8.58 15.41
CA VAL A 196 -3.26 -7.13 15.31
C VAL A 196 -4.18 -6.37 16.27
N VAL A 197 -5.49 -6.66 16.27
CA VAL A 197 -6.44 -6.02 17.18
C VAL A 197 -6.08 -6.26 18.64
N CYS A 198 -5.68 -7.47 19.02
CA CYS A 198 -5.28 -7.78 20.39
C CYS A 198 -3.96 -7.09 20.80
N THR A 199 -2.98 -6.97 19.90
CA THR A 199 -1.73 -6.25 20.18
C THR A 199 -1.95 -4.76 20.34
N GLU A 200 -2.72 -4.13 19.45
CA GLU A 200 -3.04 -2.69 19.54
C GLU A 200 -3.83 -2.39 20.83
N LEU A 201 -4.80 -3.25 21.19
CA LEU A 201 -5.58 -3.10 22.42
C LEU A 201 -4.70 -3.19 23.68
N LYS A 202 -3.74 -4.13 23.72
CA LYS A 202 -2.78 -4.23 24.83
C LYS A 202 -1.90 -2.98 24.96
N LEU A 203 -1.41 -2.46 23.84
CA LEU A 203 -0.58 -1.26 23.82
C LEU A 203 -1.37 -0.05 24.36
N PHE A 204 -2.60 0.14 23.87
CA PHE A 204 -3.50 1.21 24.31
C PHE A 204 -3.84 1.10 25.80
N LEU A 205 -4.14 -0.10 26.29
CA LEU A 205 -4.35 -0.36 27.73
C LEU A 205 -3.11 -0.05 28.57
N SER A 206 -1.91 -0.37 28.06
CA SER A 206 -0.67 -0.09 28.77
C SER A 206 -0.35 1.41 28.87
N GLU A 207 -0.64 2.20 27.82
CA GLU A 207 -0.52 3.65 27.86
C GLU A 207 -1.54 4.29 28.82
N ILE A 208 -2.78 3.82 28.82
CA ILE A 208 -3.82 4.26 29.78
C ILE A 208 -3.41 3.95 31.22
N LEU A 209 -2.89 2.75 31.47
CA LEU A 209 -2.43 2.34 32.80
C LEU A 209 -1.25 3.20 33.26
N LEU A 210 -0.27 3.47 32.39
CA LEU A 210 0.85 4.37 32.67
C LEU A 210 0.39 5.81 32.96
N LEU A 211 -0.59 6.32 32.20
CA LEU A 211 -1.21 7.63 32.47
C LEU A 211 -1.92 7.67 33.82
N PHE A 212 -2.64 6.59 34.18
CA PHE A 212 -3.30 6.46 35.47
C PHE A 212 -2.28 6.43 36.63
N PHE A 213 -1.17 5.70 36.48
CA PHE A 213 -0.10 5.67 37.47
C PHE A 213 0.65 7.01 37.57
N HIS A 214 0.92 7.70 36.45
CA HIS A 214 1.54 9.03 36.48
C HIS A 214 0.64 10.06 37.17
N HIS A 215 -0.67 10.04 36.89
CA HIS A 215 -1.63 10.94 37.54
C HIS A 215 -1.87 10.60 39.02
N SER A 216 -1.72 9.33 39.41
CA SER A 216 -1.83 8.89 40.80
C SER A 216 -0.56 9.19 41.60
N SER A 217 0.63 9.02 41.04
CA SER A 217 1.90 9.38 41.69
C SER A 217 2.02 10.89 41.93
N ILE A 218 1.50 11.74 41.04
CA ILE A 218 1.47 13.21 41.27
C ILE A 218 0.59 13.57 42.47
N LYS A 219 -0.53 12.86 42.70
CA LYS A 219 -1.44 13.10 43.83
C LYS A 219 -0.93 12.56 45.17
N ILE A 220 0.09 11.70 45.19
CA ILE A 220 0.66 11.12 46.42
C ILE A 220 1.86 11.95 46.94
N ILE A 221 2.41 12.85 46.11
CA ILE A 221 3.60 13.67 46.43
C ILE A 221 3.21 15.14 46.74
N THR A 222 1.92 15.49 46.73
CA THR A 222 1.39 16.79 47.20
C THR A 222 0.51 16.59 48.41
#